data_AF-A0A7C9Q151-F1
#
_entry.id   AF-A0A7C9Q151-F1
#
_cell.length_a   1.000
_cell.length_b   1.000
_cell.length_c   1.000
_cell.angle_alpha   90.00
_cell.angle_beta   90.00
_cell.angle_gamma   90.00
#
_symmetry.space_group_name_H-M   'P 1'
#
loop_
_entity.id
_entity.type
_entity.pdbx_description
1 polymer ?
#
loop_
_entity_poly.entity_id
_entity_poly.type
_entity_poly.pdbx_seq_one_letter_code
_entity_poly.pdbx_strand_id
1 'polypeptide(L)'
;MPRSLKVRQDYISTVKSSLLRNGFPSQKILAEDLGISQSTVSNFLNGRPVDYINFQEICRVLAQEWRDVADLGNGPVVGQEREVKATISISDRSDSPALAQELQQALRFAGHIAAIANPTSTTEHLHRCDYLLLLLSARSLSSEIPIEEIKSAKELHHFTPQKPAILPIWIGAIAGKKGRPLLSFELIRYLEKIQLWQWRNPANTAIIISELLEIIRESRTALPGDRELAVNWSDILTQTETEDRPQTNQLEKLDSQLCFPNSQLNARQEIAIFSAPLPVASPGLPEGQVELASHFYIERPPIEKRCYETIGQPGALIRIKAPRQMGKTSLLARILHSAENQGSRTVALSFQLANQRVFDSSERFLQWFCASISLELELLDAAQLAKYAQLGDIIGSNQSCKAYLEQYLLPAVAAPLTLGLDEVDRVFESPEVADDFFGLLRSLHEESKRRDIWKNFRLVVVHSTEVYIPLDVNKSPFNVGLPIELPEFTPKQVQELAARYGLAWNSEEVEKLMNLLGGHPYLVRLAMYHIACQDVTLAQLVEEAPTEAGLYGDHLRRHLWNLEKYPELMEAMEATVASSEPVRLPSALGFKLSSMGLVKLEGNYCRPRCRLYRQYFGDRFSQN
;
A
#
# COMPACT_ATOMS: atom_id res chain seq x y z
N MET A 1 32.55 19.27 26.23
CA MET A 1 31.09 19.48 26.31
C MET A 1 30.61 19.13 27.71
N PRO A 2 29.55 19.78 28.25
CA PRO A 2 29.07 19.49 29.59
C PRO A 2 28.64 18.03 29.72
N ARG A 3 29.05 17.35 30.80
CA ARG A 3 28.73 15.93 31.06
C ARG A 3 27.23 15.68 31.30
N SER A 4 26.50 16.72 31.68
CA SER A 4 25.04 16.66 31.87
C SER A 4 24.40 17.95 31.37
N LEU A 5 23.17 17.84 30.87
CA LEU A 5 22.34 18.92 30.36
C LEU A 5 21.02 18.96 31.13
N LYS A 6 20.40 20.14 31.20
CA LYS A 6 19.07 20.32 31.79
C LYS A 6 18.18 21.11 30.82
N VAL A 7 16.87 20.87 30.87
CA VAL A 7 15.91 21.58 30.02
C VAL A 7 15.77 23.03 30.52
N ARG A 8 15.70 24.00 29.60
CA ARG A 8 15.40 25.41 29.93
C ARG A 8 14.04 25.51 30.58
N GLN A 9 13.90 26.38 31.59
CA GLN A 9 12.68 26.47 32.38
C GLN A 9 11.43 26.73 31.51
N ASP A 10 11.57 27.54 30.47
CA ASP A 10 10.48 27.93 29.57
C ASP A 10 10.02 26.82 28.61
N TYR A 11 10.83 25.76 28.44
CA TYR A 11 10.54 24.64 27.55
C TYR A 11 10.02 23.40 28.29
N ILE A 12 9.96 23.43 29.63
CA ILE A 12 9.49 22.29 30.44
C ILE A 12 8.05 21.89 30.10
N SER A 13 7.15 22.87 29.91
CA SER A 13 5.75 22.61 29.53
C SER A 13 5.63 22.00 28.12
N THR A 14 6.43 22.50 27.17
CA THR A 14 6.50 22.00 25.79
C THR A 14 6.98 20.55 25.73
N VAL A 15 8.03 20.24 26.48
CA VAL A 15 8.61 18.90 26.54
C VAL A 15 7.70 17.92 27.31
N LYS A 16 6.96 18.37 28.32
CA LYS A 16 5.95 17.52 28.99
C LYS A 16 4.77 17.20 28.10
N SER A 17 4.28 18.18 27.33
CA SER A 17 3.16 17.99 26.41
C SER A 17 3.55 17.19 25.16
N SER A 18 4.83 17.14 24.79
CA SER A 18 5.31 16.30 23.68
C SER A 18 5.29 14.79 24.02
N LEU A 19 5.24 14.42 25.31
CA LEU A 19 5.16 13.03 25.76
C LEU A 19 3.93 12.32 25.18
N LEU A 20 2.73 12.87 25.41
CA LEU A 20 1.48 12.31 24.89
C LEU A 20 1.37 12.45 23.37
N ARG A 21 1.84 13.57 22.81
CA ARG A 21 1.79 13.84 21.36
C ARG A 21 2.63 12.86 20.54
N ASN A 22 3.70 12.34 21.11
CA ASN A 22 4.57 11.35 20.46
C ASN A 22 4.22 9.90 20.87
N GLY A 23 3.02 9.65 21.38
CA GLY A 23 2.51 8.30 21.62
C GLY A 23 3.01 7.65 22.91
N PHE A 24 3.54 8.42 23.87
CA PHE A 24 3.93 7.92 25.18
C PHE A 24 2.89 8.31 26.24
N PRO A 25 1.99 7.39 26.65
CA PRO A 25 0.94 7.72 27.61
C PRO A 25 1.44 7.91 29.04
N SER A 26 2.69 7.55 29.34
CA SER A 26 3.32 7.82 30.64
C SER A 26 4.85 7.90 30.55
N GLN A 27 5.48 8.51 31.56
CA GLN A 27 6.95 8.57 31.66
C GLN A 27 7.59 7.19 31.78
N LYS A 28 6.86 6.21 32.34
CA LYS A 28 7.31 4.83 32.47
C LYS A 28 7.48 4.17 31.11
N ILE A 29 6.53 4.36 30.20
CA ILE A 29 6.57 3.79 28.85
C ILE A 29 7.68 4.43 28.02
N LEU A 30 7.89 5.75 28.14
CA LEU A 30 9.03 6.41 27.50
C LEU A 30 10.38 5.89 28.03
N ALA A 31 10.46 5.59 29.32
CA ALA A 31 11.68 5.04 29.92
C ALA A 31 11.96 3.60 29.44
N GLU A 32 10.92 2.78 29.31
CA GLU A 32 11.00 1.41 28.78
C GLU A 32 11.39 1.40 27.30
N ASP A 33 10.80 2.28 26.48
CA ASP A 33 11.12 2.42 25.05
C ASP A 33 12.58 2.85 24.81
N LEU A 34 13.08 3.75 25.66
CA LEU A 34 14.46 4.25 25.60
C LEU A 34 15.49 3.34 26.30
N GLY A 35 15.05 2.32 27.03
CA GLY A 35 15.94 1.46 27.82
C GLY A 35 16.67 2.20 28.96
N ILE A 36 16.12 3.30 29.47
CA ILE A 36 16.71 4.11 30.54
C ILE A 36 15.84 4.12 31.79
N SER A 37 16.38 4.55 32.93
CA SER A 37 15.59 4.58 34.17
C SER A 37 14.46 5.61 34.12
N GLN A 38 13.31 5.27 34.70
CA GLN A 38 12.17 6.21 34.80
C GLN A 38 12.54 7.49 35.56
N SER A 39 13.46 7.41 36.52
CA SER A 39 13.96 8.59 37.23
C SER A 39 14.78 9.51 36.32
N THR A 40 15.50 8.97 35.33
CA THR A 40 16.19 9.75 34.28
C THR A 40 15.20 10.55 33.43
N VAL A 41 14.11 9.90 32.97
CA VAL A 41 13.04 10.56 32.20
C VAL A 41 12.34 11.62 33.05
N SER A 42 12.03 11.32 34.31
CA SER A 42 11.42 12.28 35.23
C SER A 42 12.33 13.48 35.50
N ASN A 43 13.64 13.25 35.64
CA ASN A 43 14.61 14.33 35.80
C ASN A 43 14.64 15.23 34.57
N PHE A 44 14.68 14.66 33.36
CA PHE A 44 14.63 15.42 32.11
C PHE A 44 13.36 16.27 32.01
N LEU A 45 12.18 15.66 32.19
CA LEU A 45 10.88 16.34 32.07
C LEU A 45 10.68 17.44 33.12
N ASN A 46 11.40 17.40 34.23
CA ASN A 46 11.32 18.40 35.29
C ASN A 46 12.50 19.38 35.30
N GLY A 47 13.30 19.43 34.23
CA GLY A 47 14.41 20.39 34.09
C GLY A 47 15.59 20.12 35.03
N ARG A 48 15.75 18.89 35.51
CA ARG A 48 16.92 18.48 36.30
C ARG A 48 18.04 17.99 35.38
N PRO A 49 19.32 18.05 35.81
CA PRO A 49 20.43 17.57 35.00
C PRO A 49 20.31 16.07 34.68
N VAL A 50 20.51 15.75 33.40
CA VAL A 50 20.53 14.39 32.85
C VAL A 50 21.79 14.24 32.00
N ASP A 51 22.35 13.03 31.97
CA ASP A 51 23.50 12.71 31.11
C ASP A 51 23.27 13.15 29.67
N TYR A 52 24.31 13.67 29.03
CA TYR A 52 24.24 14.24 27.69
C TYR A 52 23.62 13.29 26.65
N ILE A 53 23.99 12.01 26.67
CA ILE A 53 23.50 11.02 25.68
C ILE A 53 22.00 10.78 25.91
N ASN A 54 21.61 10.57 27.16
CA ASN A 54 20.21 10.39 27.52
C ASN A 54 19.37 11.63 27.22
N PHE A 55 19.92 12.83 27.41
CA PHE A 55 19.24 14.09 27.10
C PHE A 55 18.94 14.20 25.60
N GLN A 56 19.92 13.90 24.75
CA GLN A 56 19.74 13.92 23.29
C GLN A 56 18.73 12.87 22.84
N GLU A 57 18.81 11.66 23.39
CA GLU A 57 17.97 10.55 22.99
C GLU A 57 16.49 10.77 23.38
N ILE A 58 16.24 11.30 24.59
CA ILE A 58 14.89 11.69 24.99
C ILE A 58 14.36 12.81 24.10
N CYS A 59 15.19 13.81 23.74
CA CYS A 59 14.78 14.88 22.81
C CYS A 59 14.42 14.31 21.42
N ARG A 60 15.25 13.41 20.88
CA ARG A 60 15.04 12.77 19.58
C ARG A 60 13.71 12.04 19.51
N VAL A 61 13.40 11.22 20.52
CA VAL A 61 12.17 10.44 20.60
C VAL A 61 10.94 11.32 20.85
N LEU A 62 11.11 12.44 21.55
CA LEU A 62 10.05 13.45 21.72
C LEU A 62 9.97 14.47 20.57
N ALA A 63 10.70 14.22 19.47
CA ALA A 63 10.78 15.10 18.29
C ALA A 63 11.12 16.55 18.65
N GLN A 64 12.08 16.74 19.55
CA GLN A 64 12.61 18.04 19.98
C GLN A 64 14.07 18.18 19.55
N GLU A 65 14.45 19.35 19.06
CA GLU A 65 15.85 19.69 18.83
C GLU A 65 16.54 19.99 20.17
N TRP A 66 17.43 19.10 20.61
CA TRP A 66 18.03 19.17 21.94
C TRP A 66 18.76 20.50 22.22
N ARG A 67 19.30 21.15 21.18
CA ARG A 67 20.00 22.45 21.29
C ARG A 67 19.06 23.60 21.61
N ASP A 68 17.81 23.52 21.17
CA ASP A 68 16.80 24.55 21.45
C ASP A 68 16.27 24.44 22.88
N VAL A 69 16.18 23.22 23.41
CA VAL A 69 15.61 22.96 24.74
C VAL A 69 16.66 22.90 25.85
N ALA A 70 17.93 22.66 25.56
CA ALA A 70 19.00 22.57 26.56
C ALA A 70 19.41 23.95 27.11
N ASP A 71 19.53 24.07 28.43
CA ASP A 71 20.16 25.21 29.09
C ASP A 71 21.68 25.07 28.99
N LEU A 72 22.27 25.84 28.07
CA LEU A 72 23.71 25.85 27.77
C LEU A 72 24.46 26.94 28.55
N GLY A 73 23.84 27.58 29.54
CA GLY A 73 24.50 28.56 30.41
C GLY A 73 24.65 29.97 29.83
N ASN A 74 24.02 30.26 28.69
CA ASN A 74 23.89 31.63 28.19
C ASN A 74 22.57 32.20 28.73
N GLY A 75 22.67 33.31 29.47
CA GLY A 75 21.59 33.91 30.29
C GLY A 75 20.27 34.22 29.54
N PRO A 76 19.24 34.67 30.27
CA PRO A 76 17.89 34.76 29.75
C PRO A 76 17.82 35.81 28.64
N VAL A 77 17.62 35.35 27.40
CA VAL A 77 17.20 36.23 26.32
C VAL A 77 15.71 36.48 26.54
N VAL A 78 15.42 37.59 27.21
CA VAL A 78 14.08 38.17 27.32
C VAL A 78 13.46 38.29 25.94
N GLY A 79 12.24 37.75 25.80
CA GLY A 79 11.26 38.05 24.76
C GLY A 79 11.80 38.59 23.44
N GLN A 80 12.21 37.68 22.55
CA GLN A 80 12.02 37.91 21.13
C GLN A 80 11.01 36.86 20.67
N GLU A 81 9.80 37.31 20.34
CA GLU A 81 8.92 36.57 19.44
C GLU A 81 9.78 36.16 18.24
N ARG A 82 10.16 34.88 18.15
CA ARG A 82 10.74 34.36 16.91
C ARG A 82 9.63 34.52 15.88
N GLU A 83 9.74 35.51 14.99
CA GLU A 83 8.97 35.55 13.75
C GLU A 83 9.25 34.24 13.01
N VAL A 84 8.34 33.27 13.15
CA VAL A 84 8.44 31.97 12.49
C VAL A 84 8.21 32.22 11.00
N LYS A 85 9.29 32.38 10.24
CA LYS A 85 9.22 32.54 8.80
C LYS A 85 8.94 31.19 8.15
N ALA A 86 7.67 30.88 7.90
CA ALA A 86 7.24 29.66 7.22
C ALA A 86 7.26 29.82 5.69
N THR A 87 7.48 28.72 4.99
CA THR A 87 7.34 28.60 3.53
C THR A 87 6.03 27.87 3.20
N ILE A 88 5.16 28.51 2.44
CA ILE A 88 3.81 28.03 2.12
C ILE A 88 3.64 27.94 0.60
N SER A 89 3.25 26.75 0.13
CA SER A 89 2.75 26.55 -1.24
C SER A 89 1.23 26.57 -1.23
N ILE A 90 0.63 27.40 -2.07
CA ILE A 90 -0.82 27.48 -2.27
C ILE A 90 -1.14 26.82 -3.61
N SER A 91 -1.76 25.66 -3.58
CA SER A 91 -2.27 24.99 -4.79
C SER A 91 -3.70 25.48 -5.04
N ASP A 92 -3.87 26.35 -6.03
CA ASP A 92 -5.18 26.84 -6.48
C ASP A 92 -5.53 26.25 -7.84
N ARG A 93 -6.62 25.50 -7.87
CA ARG A 93 -7.21 24.90 -9.09
C ARG A 93 -8.66 25.34 -9.27
N SER A 94 -9.04 26.47 -8.68
CA SER A 94 -10.37 27.06 -8.80
C SER A 94 -10.42 28.16 -9.87
N ASP A 95 -11.60 28.43 -10.43
CA ASP A 95 -11.84 29.57 -11.33
C ASP A 95 -11.93 30.92 -10.57
N SER A 96 -11.58 30.95 -9.27
CA SER A 96 -11.66 32.14 -8.42
C SER A 96 -10.28 32.51 -7.87
N PRO A 97 -9.40 33.14 -8.68
CA PRO A 97 -8.05 33.50 -8.26
C PRO A 97 -8.02 34.50 -7.08
N ALA A 98 -9.18 35.10 -6.75
CA ALA A 98 -9.32 36.06 -5.66
C ALA A 98 -8.92 35.47 -4.30
N LEU A 99 -9.37 34.25 -3.97
CA LEU A 99 -9.09 33.66 -2.65
C LEU A 99 -7.60 33.32 -2.48
N ALA A 100 -6.97 32.69 -3.48
CA ALA A 100 -5.55 32.35 -3.41
C ALA A 100 -4.66 33.60 -3.36
N GLN A 101 -5.02 34.66 -4.09
CA GLN A 101 -4.32 35.94 -4.06
C GLN A 101 -4.47 36.63 -2.70
N GLU A 102 -5.67 36.65 -2.11
CA GLU A 102 -5.91 37.22 -0.79
C GLU A 102 -5.14 36.48 0.31
N LEU A 103 -5.15 35.13 0.28
CA LEU A 103 -4.38 34.29 1.21
C LEU A 103 -2.87 34.52 1.06
N GLN A 104 -2.38 34.59 -0.18
CA GLN A 104 -0.97 34.87 -0.45
C GLN A 104 -0.56 36.25 0.07
N GLN A 105 -1.36 37.29 -0.18
CA GLN A 105 -1.08 38.65 0.27
C GLN A 105 -1.06 38.74 1.80
N ALA A 106 -2.04 38.13 2.48
CA ALA A 106 -2.11 38.13 3.94
C ALA A 106 -0.92 37.40 4.58
N LEU A 107 -0.54 36.21 4.06
CA LEU A 107 0.60 35.45 4.56
C LEU A 107 1.93 36.19 4.34
N ARG A 108 2.09 36.87 3.20
CA ARG A 108 3.28 37.70 2.93
C ARG A 108 3.32 38.95 3.80
N PHE A 109 2.18 39.59 4.03
CA PHE A 109 2.07 40.75 4.91
C PHE A 109 2.46 40.40 6.35
N ALA A 110 2.14 39.18 6.79
CA ALA A 110 2.56 38.62 8.07
C ALA A 110 4.03 38.13 8.12
N GLY A 111 4.82 38.34 7.06
CA GLY A 111 6.25 38.04 7.02
C GLY A 111 6.64 36.64 6.51
N HIS A 112 5.68 35.82 6.06
CA HIS A 112 5.95 34.47 5.56
C HIS A 112 6.24 34.43 4.04
N ILE A 113 6.85 33.33 3.58
CA ILE A 113 7.12 33.09 2.15
C ILE A 113 5.95 32.29 1.57
N ALA A 114 4.98 32.95 0.93
CA ALA A 114 3.85 32.29 0.27
C ALA A 114 3.93 32.39 -1.26
N ALA A 115 3.77 31.28 -1.97
CA ALA A 115 3.74 31.20 -3.43
C ALA A 115 2.52 30.40 -3.91
N ILE A 116 1.90 30.82 -5.02
CA ILE A 116 0.84 30.04 -5.67
C ILE A 116 1.53 29.08 -6.65
N ALA A 117 1.23 27.79 -6.56
CA ALA A 117 1.84 26.75 -7.38
C ALA A 117 1.36 26.84 -8.84
N ASN A 118 2.29 26.76 -9.79
CA ASN A 118 1.96 26.77 -11.21
C ASN A 118 1.35 25.42 -11.63
N PRO A 119 0.39 25.39 -12.59
CA PRO A 119 -0.23 24.15 -13.07
C PRO A 119 0.69 23.18 -13.79
N THR A 120 1.84 23.66 -14.26
CA THR A 120 2.76 22.92 -15.14
C THR A 120 4.09 22.55 -14.47
N SER A 121 4.25 22.79 -13.16
CA SER A 121 5.50 22.52 -12.45
C SER A 121 5.46 21.22 -11.65
N THR A 122 6.57 20.48 -11.67
CA THR A 122 6.85 19.31 -10.84
C THR A 122 6.64 19.58 -9.34
N THR A 123 6.35 18.53 -8.55
CA THR A 123 6.14 18.58 -7.09
C THR A 123 7.40 18.92 -6.29
N GLU A 124 8.52 19.22 -6.95
CA GLU A 124 9.81 19.60 -6.33
C GLU A 124 9.70 20.77 -5.34
N HIS A 125 8.76 21.69 -5.58
CA HIS A 125 8.52 22.83 -4.70
C HIS A 125 8.07 22.40 -3.29
N LEU A 126 7.46 21.22 -3.13
CA LEU A 126 6.99 20.69 -1.84
C LEU A 126 8.14 20.36 -0.88
N HIS A 127 9.34 20.04 -1.38
CA HIS A 127 10.52 19.71 -0.55
C HIS A 127 11.01 20.89 0.30
N ARG A 128 10.65 22.11 -0.07
CA ARG A 128 11.06 23.35 0.62
C ARG A 128 9.89 24.01 1.36
N CYS A 129 8.72 23.37 1.38
CA CYS A 129 7.51 23.92 1.99
C CYS A 129 7.30 23.38 3.40
N ASP A 130 6.94 24.27 4.32
CA ASP A 130 6.46 23.92 5.65
C ASP A 130 4.97 23.58 5.61
N TYR A 131 4.21 24.27 4.75
CA TYR A 131 2.77 24.11 4.60
C TYR A 131 2.37 24.00 3.13
N LEU A 132 1.45 23.07 2.85
CA LEU A 132 0.74 22.93 1.58
C LEU A 132 -0.72 23.31 1.81
N LEU A 133 -1.12 24.47 1.31
CA LEU A 133 -2.50 24.94 1.31
C LEU A 133 -3.19 24.46 0.03
N LEU A 134 -4.09 23.50 0.16
CA LEU A 134 -4.72 22.82 -0.98
C LEU A 134 -6.14 23.35 -1.17
N LEU A 135 -6.34 24.20 -2.19
CA LEU A 135 -7.65 24.75 -2.52
C LEU A 135 -8.36 23.84 -3.52
N LEU A 136 -9.35 23.10 -3.03
CA LEU A 136 -10.11 22.11 -3.79
C LEU A 136 -11.43 22.69 -4.28
N SER A 137 -11.80 22.42 -5.53
CA SER A 137 -13.11 22.81 -6.09
C SER A 137 -13.75 21.66 -6.87
N ALA A 138 -15.03 21.82 -7.23
CA ALA A 138 -15.75 20.83 -8.03
C ALA A 138 -15.06 20.48 -9.38
N ARG A 139 -14.27 21.40 -9.95
CA ARG A 139 -13.52 21.14 -11.19
C ARG A 139 -12.18 20.44 -10.97
N SER A 140 -11.58 20.63 -9.79
CA SER A 140 -10.29 20.03 -9.40
C SER A 140 -10.35 18.49 -9.36
N LEU A 141 -11.55 17.92 -9.34
CA LEU A 141 -11.83 16.47 -9.34
C LEU A 141 -11.71 15.79 -10.70
N SER A 142 -11.65 16.57 -11.79
CA SER A 142 -11.40 16.06 -13.13
C SER A 142 -9.90 15.99 -13.46
N SER A 143 -9.03 16.26 -12.47
CA SER A 143 -7.58 16.31 -12.60
C SER A 143 -6.95 15.45 -11.51
N GLU A 144 -5.92 14.67 -11.88
CA GLU A 144 -5.17 13.82 -10.95
C GLU A 144 -4.18 14.62 -10.07
N ILE A 145 -3.96 15.90 -10.38
CA ILE A 145 -2.93 16.74 -9.77
C ILE A 145 -3.10 16.91 -8.25
N PRO A 146 -4.30 17.19 -7.68
CA PRO A 146 -4.45 17.30 -6.23
C PRO A 146 -4.15 15.99 -5.49
N ILE A 147 -4.40 14.85 -6.13
CA ILE A 147 -4.09 13.52 -5.57
C ILE A 147 -2.57 13.31 -5.58
N GLU A 148 -1.89 13.67 -6.66
CA GLU A 148 -0.44 13.59 -6.79
C GLU A 148 0.27 14.51 -5.78
N GLU A 149 -0.20 15.74 -5.57
CA GLU A 149 0.34 16.67 -4.58
C GLU A 149 0.17 16.13 -3.14
N ILE A 150 -0.97 15.51 -2.81
CA ILE A 150 -1.18 14.86 -1.51
C ILE A 150 -0.28 13.63 -1.37
N LYS A 151 -0.14 12.81 -2.41
CA LYS A 151 0.74 11.63 -2.44
C LYS A 151 2.19 12.05 -2.18
N SER A 152 2.73 13.01 -2.94
CA SER A 152 4.08 13.53 -2.77
C SER A 152 4.30 14.16 -1.39
N ALA A 153 3.34 14.94 -0.88
CA ALA A 153 3.44 15.52 0.47
C ALA A 153 3.49 14.44 1.57
N LYS A 154 2.70 13.36 1.45
CA LYS A 154 2.73 12.23 2.39
C LYS A 154 4.00 11.38 2.26
N GLU A 155 4.54 11.23 1.06
CA GLU A 155 5.83 10.59 0.85
C GLU A 155 6.94 11.37 1.54
N LEU A 156 6.93 12.71 1.45
CA LEU A 156 7.87 13.56 2.17
C LEU A 156 7.79 13.41 3.69
N HIS A 157 6.62 13.06 4.26
CA HIS A 157 6.50 12.81 5.70
C HIS A 157 7.37 11.66 6.21
N HIS A 158 7.84 10.77 5.33
CA HIS A 158 8.81 9.72 5.68
C HIS A 158 10.22 10.27 5.92
N PHE A 159 10.54 11.43 5.33
CA PHE A 159 11.86 12.05 5.35
C PHE A 159 11.90 13.31 6.21
N THR A 160 10.79 14.05 6.25
CA THR A 160 10.62 15.28 7.04
C THR A 160 9.39 15.14 7.94
N PRO A 161 9.55 15.06 9.27
CA PRO A 161 8.43 14.83 10.18
C PRO A 161 7.29 15.85 9.98
N GLN A 162 6.19 15.39 9.40
CA GLN A 162 4.95 16.16 9.16
C GLN A 162 5.12 17.43 8.29
N LYS A 163 6.13 17.50 7.41
CA LYS A 163 6.29 18.60 6.44
C LYS A 163 6.29 18.11 4.98
N PRO A 164 5.58 18.79 4.05
CA PRO A 164 4.70 19.93 4.33
C PRO A 164 3.42 19.51 5.05
N ALA A 165 2.96 20.33 6.00
CA ALA A 165 1.65 20.13 6.64
C ALA A 165 0.54 20.41 5.61
N ILE A 166 -0.38 19.46 5.43
CA ILE A 166 -1.42 19.52 4.40
C ILE A 166 -2.66 20.18 5.01
N LEU A 167 -3.04 21.35 4.50
CA LEU A 167 -4.19 22.14 4.95
C LEU A 167 -5.21 22.24 3.80
N PRO A 168 -6.18 21.31 3.71
CA PRO A 168 -7.14 21.30 2.61
C PRO A 168 -8.33 22.22 2.88
N ILE A 169 -8.71 23.02 1.88
CA ILE A 169 -9.85 23.93 1.90
C ILE A 169 -10.71 23.69 0.66
N TRP A 170 -11.97 23.32 0.87
CA TRP A 170 -12.95 23.14 -0.19
C TRP A 170 -13.67 24.45 -0.55
N ILE A 171 -13.69 24.81 -1.82
CA ILE A 171 -14.31 26.02 -2.36
C ILE A 171 -15.71 25.66 -2.89
N GLY A 172 -16.74 26.23 -2.27
CA GLY A 172 -18.14 26.08 -2.68
C GLY A 172 -18.87 24.94 -1.97
N ALA A 173 -20.01 24.51 -2.53
CA ALA A 173 -20.80 23.43 -1.96
C ALA A 173 -20.09 22.07 -2.13
N ILE A 174 -20.11 21.23 -1.09
CA ILE A 174 -19.52 19.88 -1.09
C ILE A 174 -20.50 18.84 -1.68
N ALA A 175 -21.81 19.13 -1.62
CA ALA A 175 -22.88 18.29 -2.19
C ALA A 175 -23.45 18.90 -3.49
N GLY A 176 -23.59 18.08 -4.53
CA GLY A 176 -24.22 18.47 -5.79
C GLY A 176 -25.76 18.60 -5.72
N LYS A 177 -26.41 19.02 -6.82
CA LYS A 177 -27.89 19.23 -6.94
C LYS A 177 -28.79 18.01 -6.60
N LYS A 178 -28.22 16.88 -6.20
CA LYS A 178 -28.91 15.63 -5.83
C LYS A 178 -28.31 14.92 -4.61
N GLY A 179 -27.56 15.62 -3.74
CA GLY A 179 -26.99 14.99 -2.54
C GLY A 179 -25.93 13.92 -2.85
N ARG A 180 -25.16 14.09 -3.92
CA ARG A 180 -23.96 13.26 -4.16
C ARG A 180 -22.72 14.05 -3.72
N PRO A 181 -21.80 13.44 -2.96
CA PRO A 181 -20.52 14.07 -2.65
C PRO A 181 -19.77 14.31 -3.95
N LEU A 182 -19.28 15.53 -4.14
CA LEU A 182 -18.51 15.87 -5.34
C LEU A 182 -17.12 15.19 -5.31
N LEU A 183 -16.58 14.90 -4.12
CA LEU A 183 -15.26 14.27 -3.95
C LEU A 183 -15.17 12.86 -4.57
N SER A 184 -14.12 12.60 -5.35
CA SER A 184 -13.80 11.26 -5.87
C SER A 184 -13.45 10.31 -4.71
N PHE A 185 -13.78 9.03 -4.84
CA PHE A 185 -13.48 8.00 -3.83
C PHE A 185 -11.99 7.96 -3.44
N GLU A 186 -11.08 8.14 -4.40
CA GLU A 186 -9.63 8.16 -4.15
C GLU A 186 -9.22 9.36 -3.26
N LEU A 187 -9.68 10.56 -3.58
CA LEU A 187 -9.41 11.77 -2.80
C LEU A 187 -10.00 11.67 -1.38
N ILE A 188 -11.18 11.05 -1.22
CA ILE A 188 -11.77 10.77 0.11
C ILE A 188 -10.81 9.93 0.95
N ARG A 189 -10.27 8.83 0.40
CA ARG A 189 -9.31 7.96 1.11
C ARG A 189 -8.06 8.71 1.58
N TYR A 190 -7.57 9.67 0.78
CA TYR A 190 -6.39 10.45 1.14
C TYR A 190 -6.68 11.52 2.20
N LEU A 191 -7.90 12.07 2.22
CA LEU A 191 -8.30 13.17 3.09
C LEU A 191 -9.05 12.73 4.35
N GLU A 192 -9.54 11.49 4.45
CA GLU A 192 -10.36 10.99 5.58
C GLU A 192 -9.72 11.21 6.96
N LYS A 193 -8.39 11.22 7.03
CA LYS A 193 -7.61 11.44 8.26
C LYS A 193 -7.09 12.87 8.44
N ILE A 194 -7.49 13.80 7.57
CA ILE A 194 -7.09 15.20 7.56
C ILE A 194 -8.35 16.06 7.73
N GLN A 195 -8.29 17.04 8.62
CA GLN A 195 -9.42 17.95 8.79
C GLN A 195 -9.56 18.85 7.57
N LEU A 196 -10.72 18.76 6.91
CA LEU A 196 -11.10 19.59 5.77
C LEU A 196 -11.89 20.81 6.27
N TRP A 197 -11.59 21.99 5.72
CA TRP A 197 -12.41 23.19 5.90
C TRP A 197 -13.19 23.53 4.63
N GLN A 198 -14.33 24.19 4.77
CA GLN A 198 -15.16 24.65 3.65
C GLN A 198 -15.22 26.18 3.58
N TRP A 199 -14.80 26.74 2.45
CA TRP A 199 -15.02 28.14 2.10
C TRP A 199 -16.33 28.28 1.31
N ARG A 200 -17.33 28.95 1.91
CA ARG A 200 -18.68 29.10 1.34
C ARG A 200 -18.90 30.47 0.73
N ASN A 201 -18.30 31.51 1.31
CA ASN A 201 -18.46 32.89 0.87
C ASN A 201 -17.25 33.76 1.30
N PRO A 202 -17.09 34.98 0.75
CA PRO A 202 -15.96 35.87 1.08
C PRO A 202 -15.80 36.23 2.57
N ALA A 203 -16.87 36.17 3.38
CA ALA A 203 -16.75 36.42 4.82
C ALA A 203 -15.93 35.34 5.55
N ASN A 204 -15.78 34.15 4.95
CA ASN A 204 -14.93 33.08 5.50
C ASN A 204 -13.44 33.37 5.31
N THR A 205 -13.06 34.25 4.38
CA THR A 205 -11.64 34.50 4.07
C THR A 205 -10.88 35.06 5.28
N ALA A 206 -11.48 36.01 6.02
CA ALA A 206 -10.87 36.57 7.22
C ALA A 206 -10.65 35.52 8.33
N ILE A 207 -11.59 34.58 8.47
CA ILE A 207 -11.51 33.48 9.45
C ILE A 207 -10.38 32.52 9.07
N ILE A 208 -10.29 32.15 7.79
CA ILE A 208 -9.22 31.28 7.28
C ILE A 208 -7.85 31.94 7.46
N ILE A 209 -7.71 33.22 7.12
CA ILE A 209 -6.45 33.95 7.30
C ILE A 209 -6.04 33.96 8.78
N SER A 210 -6.96 34.32 9.68
CA SER A 210 -6.68 34.36 11.11
C SER A 210 -6.21 33.01 11.64
N GLU A 211 -6.87 31.91 11.27
CA GLU A 211 -6.50 30.58 11.73
C GLU A 211 -5.20 30.10 11.10
N LEU A 212 -4.94 30.34 9.81
CA LEU A 212 -3.67 29.98 9.17
C LEU A 212 -2.48 30.66 9.85
N LEU A 213 -2.62 31.94 10.21
CA LEU A 213 -1.58 32.66 10.95
C LEU A 213 -1.38 32.07 12.36
N GLU A 214 -2.44 31.67 13.03
CA GLU A 214 -2.37 31.02 14.34
C GLU A 214 -1.73 29.62 14.26
N ILE A 215 -2.08 28.83 13.24
CA ILE A 215 -1.49 27.52 12.93
C ILE A 215 0.02 27.67 12.71
N ILE A 216 0.44 28.64 11.90
CA ILE A 216 1.86 28.87 11.62
C ILE A 216 2.59 29.33 12.89
N ARG A 217 2.00 30.26 13.65
CA ARG A 217 2.56 30.76 14.91
C ARG A 217 2.77 29.63 15.93
N GLU A 218 1.82 28.71 16.00
CA GLU A 218 1.82 27.59 16.96
C GLU A 218 2.47 26.32 16.40
N SER A 219 2.95 26.36 15.15
CA SER A 219 3.51 25.21 14.44
C SER A 219 2.57 23.99 14.44
N ARG A 220 1.25 24.25 14.31
CA ARG A 220 0.23 23.20 14.16
C ARG A 220 0.29 22.61 12.75
N THR A 221 -0.02 21.32 12.61
CA THR A 221 0.08 20.60 11.33
C THR A 221 -1.26 20.26 10.70
N ALA A 222 -2.37 20.69 11.32
CA ALA A 222 -3.73 20.42 10.85
C ALA A 222 -4.68 21.57 11.18
N LEU A 223 -5.76 21.67 10.39
CA LEU A 223 -6.89 22.56 10.68
C LEU A 223 -7.70 22.03 11.88
N PRO A 224 -8.26 22.91 12.74
CA PRO A 224 -9.10 22.48 13.85
C PRO A 224 -10.45 21.91 13.40
N GLY A 225 -10.93 20.87 14.07
CA GLY A 225 -12.23 20.22 13.80
C GLY A 225 -13.42 20.82 14.56
N ASP A 226 -13.18 21.73 15.50
CA ASP A 226 -14.17 22.36 16.39
C ASP A 226 -14.62 23.76 15.93
N ARG A 227 -14.23 24.17 14.72
CA ARG A 227 -14.56 25.49 14.14
C ARG A 227 -15.71 25.40 13.14
N GLU A 228 -16.41 26.52 12.92
CA GLU A 228 -17.57 26.63 12.02
C GLU A 228 -17.30 26.20 10.57
N LEU A 229 -16.05 26.32 10.12
CA LEU A 229 -15.64 25.95 8.77
C LEU A 229 -15.26 24.47 8.63
N ALA A 230 -15.17 23.72 9.74
CA ALA A 230 -14.80 22.31 9.73
C ALA A 230 -15.88 21.47 9.05
N VAL A 231 -15.45 20.61 8.13
CA VAL A 231 -16.30 19.65 7.46
C VAL A 231 -16.39 18.38 8.29
N ASN A 232 -17.61 17.91 8.52
CA ASN A 232 -17.84 16.61 9.16
C ASN A 232 -17.92 15.52 8.08
N TRP A 233 -16.99 14.55 8.14
CA TRP A 233 -16.94 13.44 7.19
C TRP A 233 -18.19 12.57 7.19
N SER A 234 -18.92 12.50 8.31
CA SER A 234 -20.18 11.75 8.37
C SER A 234 -21.26 12.35 7.45
N ASP A 235 -21.26 13.66 7.22
CA ASP A 235 -22.19 14.33 6.29
C ASP A 235 -21.85 14.06 4.81
N ILE A 236 -20.60 13.67 4.53
CA ILE A 236 -20.11 13.30 3.19
C ILE A 236 -20.42 11.83 2.88
N LEU A 237 -20.27 10.95 3.88
CA LEU A 237 -20.35 9.49 3.73
C LEU A 237 -21.77 8.92 3.88
N THR A 238 -22.69 9.60 4.57
CA THR A 238 -24.07 9.10 4.78
C THR A 238 -24.98 9.17 3.55
N GLN A 239 -24.52 9.73 2.43
CA GLN A 239 -25.32 9.87 1.20
C GLN A 239 -25.02 8.82 0.13
N THR A 240 -24.16 7.83 0.40
CA THR A 240 -23.83 6.73 -0.53
C THR A 240 -24.65 5.45 -0.34
N GLU A 241 -25.40 5.30 0.76
CA GLU A 241 -26.00 4.00 1.14
C GLU A 241 -27.54 3.91 1.06
N THR A 242 -28.22 4.91 0.49
CA THR A 242 -29.68 4.85 0.31
C THR A 242 -30.07 5.15 -1.13
N GLU A 243 -29.87 4.19 -2.04
CA GLU A 243 -30.71 3.95 -3.23
C GLU A 243 -30.03 2.93 -4.18
N ASP A 244 -30.15 1.65 -3.85
CA ASP A 244 -30.26 0.57 -4.85
C ASP A 244 -31.02 -0.62 -4.23
N ARG A 245 -32.30 -0.38 -3.95
CA ARG A 245 -33.31 -1.44 -3.85
C ARG A 245 -34.34 -1.15 -4.94
N PRO A 246 -34.61 -2.08 -5.88
CA PRO A 246 -35.68 -1.90 -6.84
C PRO A 246 -37.02 -1.87 -6.07
N GLN A 247 -37.73 -0.74 -6.16
CA GLN A 247 -39.08 -0.59 -5.66
C GLN A 247 -40.05 -1.39 -6.55
N THR A 248 -40.31 -2.64 -6.20
CA THR A 248 -41.58 -3.28 -6.54
C THR A 248 -42.64 -2.77 -5.57
N ASN A 249 -43.55 -1.93 -6.05
CA ASN A 249 -45.00 -1.93 -5.77
C ASN A 249 -45.63 -0.55 -6.03
N GLN A 250 -46.14 -0.36 -7.25
CA GLN A 250 -47.28 0.51 -7.50
C GLN A 250 -48.19 -0.18 -8.52
N LEU A 251 -49.11 -0.99 -8.01
CA LEU A 251 -50.37 -1.34 -8.66
C LEU A 251 -51.23 -2.03 -7.62
N GLU A 252 -51.94 -1.24 -6.82
CA GLU A 252 -53.21 -1.66 -6.22
C GLU A 252 -53.92 -0.43 -5.63
N LYS A 253 -54.79 0.17 -6.44
CA LYS A 253 -56.04 0.81 -6.03
C LYS A 253 -56.96 0.82 -7.24
N LEU A 254 -57.79 -0.21 -7.34
CA LEU A 254 -59.13 -0.16 -7.94
C LEU A 254 -59.90 -1.38 -7.45
N ASP A 255 -60.55 -1.14 -6.31
CA ASP A 255 -61.88 -1.59 -5.91
C ASP A 255 -62.43 -2.94 -6.41
N SER A 256 -62.73 -3.77 -5.40
CA SER A 256 -63.98 -4.50 -5.21
C SER A 256 -64.54 -5.34 -6.37
N GLN A 257 -64.57 -6.66 -6.19
CA GLN A 257 -65.80 -7.47 -6.06
C GLN A 257 -65.53 -8.96 -6.36
N LEU A 258 -66.02 -9.81 -5.44
CA LEU A 258 -66.56 -11.17 -5.66
C LEU A 258 -65.61 -12.37 -5.84
N CYS A 259 -65.73 -13.29 -4.86
CA CYS A 259 -65.77 -14.76 -4.96
C CYS A 259 -64.52 -15.60 -5.34
N PHE A 260 -64.15 -16.49 -4.41
CA PHE A 260 -63.45 -17.78 -4.59
C PHE A 260 -64.15 -18.72 -5.60
N PRO A 261 -63.64 -19.94 -5.97
CA PRO A 261 -62.43 -20.68 -5.56
C PRO A 261 -61.63 -21.41 -6.69
N ASN A 262 -60.47 -21.99 -6.29
CA ASN A 262 -59.76 -23.19 -6.79
C ASN A 262 -60.10 -23.82 -8.16
N SER A 263 -59.06 -24.15 -8.95
CA SER A 263 -58.79 -25.54 -9.40
C SER A 263 -57.55 -25.69 -10.28
N GLN A 264 -56.65 -26.59 -9.86
CA GLN A 264 -56.09 -27.70 -10.63
C GLN A 264 -55.26 -27.52 -11.94
N LEU A 265 -54.17 -28.31 -11.96
CA LEU A 265 -53.62 -29.12 -13.05
C LEU A 265 -52.53 -28.54 -13.99
N ASN A 266 -51.42 -29.28 -13.93
CA ASN A 266 -50.60 -29.79 -15.05
C ASN A 266 -49.41 -28.98 -15.57
N ALA A 267 -48.25 -29.52 -15.18
CA ALA A 267 -47.07 -29.77 -16.00
C ALA A 267 -47.26 -29.62 -17.53
N ARG A 268 -46.35 -28.84 -18.13
CA ARG A 268 -45.70 -29.17 -19.40
C ARG A 268 -44.39 -28.40 -19.53
N GLN A 269 -43.39 -29.12 -20.03
CA GLN A 269 -42.07 -28.64 -20.43
C GLN A 269 -42.20 -27.48 -21.42
N GLU A 270 -41.34 -26.47 -21.27
CA GLU A 270 -40.81 -25.74 -22.41
C GLU A 270 -39.39 -25.26 -22.08
N ILE A 271 -38.44 -25.87 -22.79
CA ILE A 271 -37.06 -25.42 -22.94
C ILE A 271 -37.15 -24.17 -23.80
N ALA A 272 -36.89 -23.00 -23.21
CA ALA A 272 -36.70 -21.76 -23.95
C ALA A 272 -35.29 -21.24 -23.68
N ILE A 273 -34.43 -21.47 -24.67
CA ILE A 273 -33.16 -20.81 -24.86
C ILE A 273 -33.44 -19.30 -24.97
N PHE A 274 -33.02 -18.53 -23.98
CA PHE A 274 -32.91 -17.08 -24.12
C PHE A 274 -31.49 -16.64 -23.79
N SER A 275 -30.71 -16.51 -24.85
CA SER A 275 -29.52 -15.69 -24.92
C SER A 275 -29.91 -14.21 -24.83
N ALA A 276 -29.45 -13.54 -23.79
CA ALA A 276 -29.09 -12.13 -23.84
C ALA A 276 -27.83 -11.97 -22.96
N PRO A 277 -26.71 -11.46 -23.49
CA PRO A 277 -25.57 -11.15 -22.63
C PRO A 277 -26.02 -10.06 -21.65
N LEU A 278 -25.87 -10.35 -20.36
CA LEU A 278 -26.00 -9.35 -19.30
C LEU A 278 -25.05 -8.18 -19.61
N PRO A 279 -25.43 -6.94 -19.26
CA PRO A 279 -24.58 -5.77 -19.50
C PRO A 279 -23.20 -6.03 -18.90
N VAL A 280 -22.18 -6.00 -19.77
CA VAL A 280 -20.77 -6.11 -19.40
C VAL A 280 -20.52 -4.97 -18.42
N ALA A 281 -20.36 -5.29 -17.13
CA ALA A 281 -19.89 -4.32 -16.17
C ALA A 281 -18.60 -3.71 -16.73
N SER A 282 -18.51 -2.38 -16.72
CA SER A 282 -17.30 -1.69 -17.18
C SER A 282 -16.08 -2.34 -16.53
N PRO A 283 -15.00 -2.62 -17.29
CA PRO A 283 -13.82 -3.24 -16.73
C PRO A 283 -13.34 -2.39 -15.53
N GLY A 284 -12.99 -3.03 -14.42
CA GLY A 284 -12.35 -2.33 -13.30
C GLY A 284 -10.88 -2.05 -13.62
N LEU A 285 -10.32 -1.00 -13.02
CA LEU A 285 -8.90 -0.65 -13.17
C LEU A 285 -8.02 -1.87 -12.78
N PRO A 286 -7.03 -2.29 -13.60
CA PRO A 286 -6.23 -3.49 -13.36
C PRO A 286 -5.24 -3.39 -12.20
N GLU A 287 -5.71 -3.13 -10.99
CA GLU A 287 -4.90 -3.08 -9.78
C GLU A 287 -5.02 -4.35 -8.93
N GLY A 288 -3.93 -4.68 -8.24
CA GLY A 288 -3.91 -5.73 -7.23
C GLY A 288 -4.31 -7.13 -7.73
N GLN A 289 -4.99 -7.86 -6.84
CA GLN A 289 -5.46 -9.22 -7.08
C GLN A 289 -6.68 -9.23 -8.01
N VAL A 290 -6.67 -10.09 -9.03
CA VAL A 290 -7.86 -10.37 -9.84
C VAL A 290 -8.85 -11.22 -9.04
N GLU A 291 -10.06 -10.70 -8.84
CA GLU A 291 -11.15 -11.38 -8.14
C GLU A 291 -11.44 -12.77 -8.71
N LEU A 292 -11.96 -13.67 -7.88
CA LEU A 292 -12.24 -15.06 -8.25
C LEU A 292 -13.24 -15.16 -9.41
N ALA A 293 -14.32 -14.38 -9.35
CA ALA A 293 -15.37 -14.34 -10.37
C ALA A 293 -15.03 -13.44 -11.58
N SER A 294 -13.86 -12.79 -11.57
CA SER A 294 -13.51 -11.86 -12.65
C SER A 294 -13.28 -12.61 -13.96
N HIS A 295 -14.02 -12.18 -14.98
CA HIS A 295 -13.82 -12.61 -16.35
C HIS A 295 -12.45 -12.17 -16.91
N PHE A 296 -11.68 -11.30 -16.24
CA PHE A 296 -10.38 -10.83 -16.75
C PHE A 296 -9.19 -11.70 -16.32
N TYR A 297 -9.42 -12.81 -15.60
CA TYR A 297 -8.35 -13.75 -15.30
C TYR A 297 -8.10 -14.73 -16.45
N ILE A 298 -6.86 -14.76 -16.94
CA ILE A 298 -6.43 -15.72 -17.95
C ILE A 298 -5.63 -16.83 -17.28
N GLU A 299 -6.13 -18.07 -17.42
CA GLU A 299 -5.43 -19.26 -16.95
C GLU A 299 -4.13 -19.49 -17.73
N ARG A 300 -3.18 -20.16 -17.09
CA ARG A 300 -1.88 -20.54 -17.66
C ARG A 300 -1.72 -22.06 -17.60
N PRO A 301 -2.44 -22.84 -18.44
CA PRO A 301 -2.35 -24.29 -18.40
C PRO A 301 -0.91 -24.77 -18.59
N PRO A 302 -0.43 -25.77 -17.81
CA PRO A 302 -1.18 -26.57 -16.84
C PRO A 302 -1.06 -26.08 -15.37
N ILE A 303 -0.66 -24.82 -15.13
CA ILE A 303 -0.28 -24.32 -13.80
C ILE A 303 -1.41 -24.45 -12.79
N GLU A 304 -2.58 -23.86 -13.09
CA GLU A 304 -3.74 -23.86 -12.19
C GLU A 304 -4.16 -25.29 -11.83
N LYS A 305 -4.30 -26.14 -12.86
CA LYS A 305 -4.65 -27.56 -12.69
C LYS A 305 -3.68 -28.27 -11.74
N ARG A 306 -2.37 -28.12 -11.94
CA ARG A 306 -1.36 -28.74 -11.06
C ARG A 306 -1.45 -28.22 -9.63
N CYS A 307 -1.71 -26.92 -9.46
CA CYS A 307 -1.88 -26.34 -8.13
C CYS A 307 -3.12 -26.91 -7.42
N TYR A 308 -4.25 -27.03 -8.12
CA TYR A 308 -5.50 -27.56 -7.55
C TYR A 308 -5.38 -29.04 -7.18
N GLU A 309 -4.73 -29.84 -8.03
CA GLU A 309 -4.44 -31.25 -7.75
C GLU A 309 -3.49 -31.40 -6.55
N THR A 310 -2.49 -30.52 -6.44
CA THR A 310 -1.48 -30.59 -5.37
C THR A 310 -2.04 -30.13 -4.03
N ILE A 311 -2.83 -29.06 -4.00
CA ILE A 311 -3.35 -28.54 -2.72
C ILE A 311 -4.36 -29.49 -2.07
N GLY A 312 -4.98 -30.38 -2.85
CA GLY A 312 -5.81 -31.46 -2.33
C GLY A 312 -5.03 -32.55 -1.58
N GLN A 313 -3.71 -32.63 -1.75
CA GLN A 313 -2.89 -33.66 -1.13
C GLN A 313 -2.67 -33.37 0.37
N PRO A 314 -2.53 -34.41 1.22
CA PRO A 314 -2.20 -34.20 2.62
C PRO A 314 -0.79 -33.62 2.78
N GLY A 315 -0.63 -32.62 3.64
CA GLY A 315 0.67 -31.98 3.88
C GLY A 315 1.21 -31.13 2.72
N ALA A 316 0.37 -30.76 1.76
CA ALA A 316 0.78 -30.09 0.53
C ALA A 316 1.57 -28.79 0.78
N LEU A 317 2.60 -28.57 -0.04
CA LEU A 317 3.37 -27.33 -0.08
C LEU A 317 3.51 -26.88 -1.54
N ILE A 318 2.96 -25.71 -1.88
CA ILE A 318 3.08 -25.07 -3.19
C ILE A 318 3.87 -23.77 -3.03
N ARG A 319 4.82 -23.53 -3.92
CA ARG A 319 5.64 -22.31 -3.92
C ARG A 319 5.50 -21.57 -5.22
N ILE A 320 4.93 -20.38 -5.18
CA ILE A 320 4.74 -19.51 -6.34
C ILE A 320 5.86 -18.48 -6.35
N LYS A 321 6.63 -18.46 -7.44
CA LYS A 321 7.71 -17.50 -7.69
C LYS A 321 7.52 -16.80 -9.03
N ALA A 322 7.70 -15.50 -9.04
CA ALA A 322 7.77 -14.67 -10.25
C ALA A 322 8.14 -13.23 -9.86
N PRO A 323 8.58 -12.39 -10.80
CA PRO A 323 8.65 -10.94 -10.58
C PRO A 323 7.32 -10.34 -10.08
N ARG A 324 7.35 -9.11 -9.56
CA ARG A 324 6.12 -8.41 -9.15
C ARG A 324 5.17 -8.28 -10.34
N GLN A 325 3.87 -8.16 -10.04
CA GLN A 325 2.83 -7.91 -11.05
C GLN A 325 2.64 -9.01 -12.12
N MET A 326 3.12 -10.24 -11.87
CA MET A 326 2.89 -11.42 -12.71
C MET A 326 1.61 -12.21 -12.38
N GLY A 327 0.82 -11.76 -11.39
CA GLY A 327 -0.44 -12.40 -10.97
C GLY A 327 -0.29 -13.49 -9.92
N LYS A 328 0.77 -13.45 -9.10
CA LYS A 328 1.03 -14.44 -8.03
C LYS A 328 -0.11 -14.49 -7.00
N THR A 329 -0.50 -13.35 -6.45
CA THR A 329 -1.61 -13.22 -5.49
C THR A 329 -2.95 -13.67 -6.10
N SER A 330 -3.16 -13.43 -7.40
CA SER A 330 -4.37 -13.91 -8.11
C SER A 330 -4.41 -15.43 -8.23
N LEU A 331 -3.25 -16.08 -8.41
CA LEU A 331 -3.16 -17.54 -8.38
C LEU A 331 -3.36 -18.08 -6.95
N LEU A 332 -2.75 -17.44 -5.94
CA LEU A 332 -2.92 -17.81 -4.54
C LEU A 332 -4.41 -17.88 -4.14
N ALA A 333 -5.16 -16.81 -4.40
CA ALA A 333 -6.57 -16.74 -4.07
C ALA A 333 -7.37 -17.90 -4.71
N ARG A 334 -7.06 -18.27 -5.95
CA ARG A 334 -7.70 -19.38 -6.65
C ARG A 334 -7.33 -20.74 -6.07
N ILE A 335 -6.10 -20.91 -5.61
CA ILE A 335 -5.66 -22.13 -4.93
C ILE A 335 -6.40 -22.27 -3.59
N LEU A 336 -6.49 -21.19 -2.81
CA LEU A 336 -7.23 -21.19 -1.55
C LEU A 336 -8.71 -21.48 -1.78
N HIS A 337 -9.34 -20.82 -2.76
CA HIS A 337 -10.72 -21.11 -3.12
C HIS A 337 -10.95 -22.57 -3.55
N SER A 338 -10.03 -23.14 -4.33
CA SER A 338 -10.08 -24.56 -4.70
C SER A 338 -9.92 -25.48 -3.48
N ALA A 339 -9.04 -25.14 -2.54
CA ALA A 339 -8.87 -25.90 -1.29
C ALA A 339 -10.13 -25.81 -0.40
N GLU A 340 -10.77 -24.64 -0.34
CA GLU A 340 -12.04 -24.43 0.36
C GLU A 340 -13.17 -25.30 -0.24
N ASN A 341 -13.29 -25.32 -1.56
CA ASN A 341 -14.24 -26.19 -2.27
C ASN A 341 -13.95 -27.69 -2.06
N GLN A 342 -12.72 -28.05 -1.70
CA GLN A 342 -12.32 -29.42 -1.32
C GLN A 342 -12.49 -29.70 0.19
N GLY A 343 -13.14 -28.80 0.93
CA GLY A 343 -13.45 -28.94 2.35
C GLY A 343 -12.33 -28.53 3.30
N SER A 344 -11.32 -27.78 2.84
CA SER A 344 -10.27 -27.22 3.71
C SER A 344 -10.70 -25.88 4.29
N ARG A 345 -10.39 -25.60 5.55
CA ARG A 345 -10.43 -24.24 6.09
C ARG A 345 -9.21 -23.48 5.55
N THR A 346 -9.41 -22.32 4.96
CA THR A 346 -8.31 -21.55 4.35
C THR A 346 -8.06 -20.23 5.07
N VAL A 347 -6.78 -19.85 5.18
CA VAL A 347 -6.34 -18.56 5.72
C VAL A 347 -5.40 -17.92 4.71
N ALA A 348 -5.62 -16.64 4.39
CA ALA A 348 -4.73 -15.85 3.55
C ALA A 348 -4.05 -14.78 4.42
N LEU A 349 -2.73 -14.83 4.53
CA LEU A 349 -1.96 -13.91 5.35
C LEU A 349 -1.01 -13.11 4.44
N SER A 350 -1.27 -11.80 4.34
CA SER A 350 -0.39 -10.86 3.65
C SER A 350 0.58 -10.22 4.64
N PHE A 351 1.88 -10.33 4.33
CA PHE A 351 2.93 -9.72 5.12
C PHE A 351 3.00 -8.21 4.95
N GLN A 352 2.27 -7.58 4.02
CA GLN A 352 2.15 -6.12 3.95
C GLN A 352 1.51 -5.51 5.20
N LEU A 353 0.63 -6.24 5.88
CA LEU A 353 -0.04 -5.77 7.10
C LEU A 353 0.89 -5.77 8.33
N ALA A 354 2.03 -6.47 8.27
CA ALA A 354 3.01 -6.47 9.34
C ALA A 354 3.73 -5.11 9.42
N ASN A 355 3.64 -4.42 10.55
CA ASN A 355 4.47 -3.22 10.76
C ASN A 355 5.96 -3.62 10.87
N GLN A 356 6.88 -2.66 10.73
CA GLN A 356 8.32 -2.94 10.80
C GLN A 356 8.74 -3.63 12.11
N ARG A 357 8.11 -3.28 13.24
CA ARG A 357 8.44 -3.83 14.57
C ARG A 357 8.14 -5.33 14.69
N VAL A 358 7.25 -5.86 13.86
CA VAL A 358 7.00 -7.31 13.79
C VAL A 358 8.26 -8.07 13.38
N PHE A 359 9.14 -7.46 12.58
CA PHE A 359 10.36 -8.07 12.05
C PHE A 359 11.60 -7.83 12.94
N ASP A 360 11.45 -7.20 14.11
CA ASP A 360 12.55 -6.89 15.03
C ASP A 360 13.20 -8.16 15.61
N SER A 361 12.45 -9.26 15.75
CA SER A 361 12.98 -10.55 16.22
C SER A 361 12.11 -11.72 15.76
N SER A 362 12.69 -12.91 15.67
CA SER A 362 11.96 -14.14 15.33
C SER A 362 10.82 -14.44 16.31
N GLU A 363 10.99 -14.08 17.58
CA GLU A 363 9.97 -14.23 18.62
C GLU A 363 8.74 -13.37 18.35
N ARG A 364 8.93 -12.04 18.16
CA ARG A 364 7.82 -11.12 17.86
C ARG A 364 7.12 -11.49 16.58
N PHE A 365 7.91 -11.85 15.57
CA PHE A 365 7.41 -12.27 14.28
C PHE A 365 6.52 -13.51 14.40
N LEU A 366 6.97 -14.56 15.09
CA LEU A 366 6.21 -15.81 15.24
C LEU A 366 4.99 -15.64 16.14
N GLN A 367 5.04 -14.77 17.15
CA GLN A 367 3.86 -14.38 17.93
C GLN A 367 2.82 -13.68 17.05
N TRP A 368 3.25 -12.71 16.23
CA TRP A 368 2.37 -12.05 15.25
C TRP A 368 1.80 -13.03 14.24
N PHE A 369 2.62 -13.96 13.74
CA PHE A 369 2.21 -14.99 12.80
C PHE A 369 1.13 -15.90 13.39
N CYS A 370 1.35 -16.42 14.60
CA CYS A 370 0.36 -17.22 15.32
C CYS A 370 -0.93 -16.44 15.57
N ALA A 371 -0.82 -15.20 16.07
CA ALA A 371 -1.97 -14.35 16.35
C ALA A 371 -2.79 -14.03 15.09
N SER A 372 -2.12 -13.77 13.96
CA SER A 372 -2.76 -13.45 12.69
C SER A 372 -3.54 -14.65 12.14
N ILE A 373 -2.95 -15.85 12.19
CA ILE A 373 -3.66 -17.08 11.78
C ILE A 373 -4.88 -17.31 12.68
N SER A 374 -4.72 -17.16 13.99
CA SER A 374 -5.82 -17.36 14.95
C SER A 374 -6.93 -16.34 14.79
N LEU A 375 -6.60 -15.09 14.45
CA LEU A 375 -7.56 -14.04 14.18
C LEU A 375 -8.41 -14.38 12.94
N GLU A 376 -7.78 -14.76 11.83
CA GLU A 376 -8.48 -15.17 10.59
C GLU A 376 -9.32 -16.44 10.77
N LEU A 377 -8.94 -17.29 11.71
CA LEU A 377 -9.71 -18.48 12.07
C LEU A 377 -10.83 -18.22 13.08
N GLU A 378 -10.96 -16.99 13.61
CA GLU A 378 -11.87 -16.65 14.71
C GLU A 378 -11.58 -17.47 16.00
N LEU A 379 -10.31 -17.86 16.19
CA LEU A 379 -9.80 -18.67 17.31
C LEU A 379 -8.77 -17.91 18.17
N LEU A 380 -8.78 -16.58 18.08
CA LEU A 380 -7.84 -15.73 18.81
C LEU A 380 -8.10 -15.81 20.32
N ASP A 381 -7.13 -16.37 21.05
CA ASP A 381 -7.12 -16.41 22.52
C ASP A 381 -5.78 -15.85 23.02
N ALA A 382 -5.85 -14.67 23.65
CA ALA A 382 -4.69 -13.98 24.19
C ALA A 382 -4.00 -14.77 25.31
N ALA A 383 -4.74 -15.56 26.10
CA ALA A 383 -4.16 -16.37 27.16
C ALA A 383 -3.36 -17.55 26.59
N GLN A 384 -3.85 -18.18 25.51
CA GLN A 384 -3.09 -19.21 24.81
C GLN A 384 -1.84 -18.61 24.14
N LEU A 385 -1.98 -17.49 23.43
CA LEU A 385 -0.81 -16.82 22.84
C LEU A 385 0.26 -16.47 23.88
N ALA A 386 -0.13 -15.92 25.03
CA ALA A 386 0.79 -15.62 26.12
C ALA A 386 1.45 -16.89 26.69
N LYS A 387 0.69 -17.97 26.88
CA LYS A 387 1.21 -19.27 27.34
C LYS A 387 2.27 -19.82 26.40
N TYR A 388 2.03 -19.80 25.09
CA TYR A 388 3.01 -20.30 24.11
C TYR A 388 4.17 -19.32 23.90
N ALA A 389 3.95 -18.00 24.03
CA ALA A 389 5.04 -17.02 24.06
C ALA A 389 6.04 -17.34 25.18
N GLN A 390 5.56 -17.54 26.42
CA GLN A 390 6.39 -17.92 27.58
C GLN A 390 7.08 -19.27 27.38
N LEU A 391 6.44 -20.22 26.69
CA LEU A 391 7.07 -21.48 26.34
C LEU A 391 8.24 -21.27 25.35
N GLY A 392 8.11 -20.30 24.45
CA GLY A 392 9.16 -19.88 23.51
C GLY A 392 10.45 -19.46 24.20
N ASP A 393 10.36 -18.79 25.35
CA ASP A 393 11.53 -18.40 26.16
C ASP A 393 12.34 -19.60 26.66
N ILE A 394 11.72 -20.78 26.75
CA ILE A 394 12.33 -22.00 27.29
C ILE A 394 12.84 -22.92 26.17
N ILE A 395 12.05 -23.12 25.11
CA ILE A 395 12.32 -24.13 24.07
C ILE A 395 12.61 -23.54 22.68
N GLY A 396 12.58 -22.22 22.56
CA GLY A 396 12.76 -21.49 21.31
C GLY A 396 11.44 -21.22 20.56
N SER A 397 11.37 -20.06 19.92
CA SER A 397 10.17 -19.53 19.26
C SER A 397 9.63 -20.44 18.14
N ASN A 398 10.51 -21.08 17.36
CA ASN A 398 10.12 -22.03 16.31
C ASN A 398 9.40 -23.26 16.87
N GLN A 399 9.94 -23.85 17.94
CA GLN A 399 9.35 -25.02 18.57
C GLN A 399 8.04 -24.65 19.30
N SER A 400 7.97 -23.45 19.87
CA SER A 400 6.73 -22.94 20.45
C SER A 400 5.65 -22.70 19.39
N CYS A 401 5.96 -22.05 18.26
CA CYS A 401 5.03 -21.87 17.15
C CYS A 401 4.52 -23.21 16.62
N LYS A 402 5.40 -24.20 16.47
CA LYS A 402 5.01 -25.57 16.12
C LYS A 402 4.03 -26.15 17.15
N ALA A 403 4.32 -26.02 18.44
CA ALA A 403 3.46 -26.53 19.51
C ALA A 403 2.10 -25.82 19.55
N TYR A 404 2.05 -24.51 19.30
CA TYR A 404 0.80 -23.74 19.19
C TYR A 404 -0.07 -24.26 18.05
N LEU A 405 0.51 -24.42 16.86
CA LEU A 405 -0.19 -24.96 15.70
C LEU A 405 -0.70 -26.39 15.98
N GLU A 406 0.16 -27.25 16.53
CA GLU A 406 -0.13 -28.67 16.72
C GLU A 406 -1.13 -28.95 17.84
N GLN A 407 -1.03 -28.25 18.97
CA GLN A 407 -1.78 -28.59 20.19
C GLN A 407 -3.00 -27.72 20.40
N TYR A 408 -3.06 -26.52 19.79
CA TYR A 408 -4.16 -25.58 19.95
C TYR A 408 -4.93 -25.38 18.64
N LEU A 409 -4.26 -24.92 17.57
CA LEU A 409 -4.98 -24.57 16.34
C LEU A 409 -5.50 -25.77 15.55
N LEU A 410 -4.63 -26.71 15.16
CA LEU A 410 -5.02 -27.85 14.33
C LEU A 410 -6.11 -28.73 14.99
N PRO A 411 -6.09 -29.01 16.31
CA PRO A 411 -7.18 -29.74 16.96
C PRO A 411 -8.51 -28.98 17.01
N ALA A 412 -8.47 -27.64 17.03
CA ALA A 412 -9.67 -26.80 17.05
C ALA A 412 -10.33 -26.70 15.66
N VAL A 413 -9.57 -26.92 14.59
CA VAL A 413 -10.08 -26.91 13.21
C VAL A 413 -10.42 -28.33 12.77
N ALA A 414 -11.71 -28.64 12.64
CA ALA A 414 -12.18 -29.98 12.26
C ALA A 414 -11.78 -30.41 10.83
N ALA A 415 -11.46 -29.45 9.97
CA ALA A 415 -11.07 -29.64 8.58
C ALA A 415 -9.55 -29.42 8.37
N PRO A 416 -8.94 -29.90 7.26
CA PRO A 416 -7.59 -29.51 6.91
C PRO A 416 -7.44 -27.99 6.84
N LEU A 417 -6.36 -27.44 7.40
CA LEU A 417 -6.02 -26.03 7.36
C LEU A 417 -5.05 -25.76 6.21
N THR A 418 -5.46 -24.93 5.25
CA THR A 418 -4.60 -24.44 4.17
C THR A 418 -4.23 -22.98 4.39
N LEU A 419 -2.94 -22.72 4.57
CA LEU A 419 -2.40 -21.39 4.82
C LEU A 419 -1.73 -20.83 3.56
N GLY A 420 -2.24 -19.72 3.07
CA GLY A 420 -1.66 -18.92 2.00
C GLY A 420 -0.83 -17.78 2.56
N LEU A 421 0.46 -17.75 2.26
CA LEU A 421 1.40 -16.71 2.68
C LEU A 421 1.72 -15.84 1.47
N ASP A 422 1.27 -14.58 1.48
CA ASP A 422 1.54 -13.63 0.42
C ASP A 422 2.58 -12.59 0.81
N GLU A 423 3.42 -12.21 -0.14
CA GLU A 423 4.43 -11.15 0.04
C GLU A 423 5.43 -11.43 1.16
N VAL A 424 5.80 -12.72 1.32
CA VAL A 424 6.85 -13.15 2.26
C VAL A 424 8.21 -12.52 1.95
N ASP A 425 8.32 -11.80 0.83
CA ASP A 425 9.46 -10.98 0.44
C ASP A 425 9.92 -10.04 1.56
N ARG A 426 8.97 -9.51 2.35
CA ARG A 426 9.27 -8.61 3.46
C ARG A 426 10.05 -9.29 4.58
N VAL A 427 9.88 -10.60 4.75
CA VAL A 427 10.61 -11.37 5.76
C VAL A 427 12.11 -11.34 5.46
N PHE A 428 12.49 -11.31 4.17
CA PHE A 428 13.90 -11.24 3.79
C PHE A 428 14.57 -9.97 4.30
N GLU A 429 13.87 -8.84 4.48
CA GLU A 429 14.48 -7.62 5.03
C GLU A 429 15.14 -7.84 6.42
N SER A 430 14.74 -8.89 7.14
CA SER A 430 15.37 -9.35 8.38
C SER A 430 15.94 -10.78 8.21
N PRO A 431 17.27 -10.93 7.94
CA PRO A 431 17.88 -12.23 7.69
C PRO A 431 17.72 -13.26 8.82
N GLU A 432 17.72 -12.81 10.08
CA GLU A 432 17.50 -13.67 11.25
C GLU A 432 16.09 -14.28 11.23
N VAL A 433 15.07 -13.43 11.07
CA VAL A 433 13.67 -13.85 10.99
C VAL A 433 13.45 -14.74 9.76
N ALA A 434 14.08 -14.42 8.63
CA ALA A 434 14.00 -15.23 7.43
C ALA A 434 14.56 -16.63 7.65
N ASP A 435 15.77 -16.77 8.20
CA ASP A 435 16.38 -18.09 8.43
C ASP A 435 15.50 -18.97 9.33
N ASP A 436 15.01 -18.39 10.44
CA ASP A 436 14.18 -19.10 11.40
C ASP A 436 12.81 -19.48 10.82
N PHE A 437 12.11 -18.52 10.21
CA PHE A 437 10.75 -18.74 9.72
C PHE A 437 10.71 -19.72 8.54
N PHE A 438 11.61 -19.55 7.58
CA PHE A 438 11.65 -20.43 6.42
C PHE A 438 12.13 -21.84 6.81
N GLY A 439 13.05 -21.95 7.77
CA GLY A 439 13.41 -23.21 8.41
C GLY A 439 12.23 -23.88 9.10
N LEU A 440 11.39 -23.11 9.80
CA LEU A 440 10.15 -23.59 10.41
C LEU A 440 9.18 -24.14 9.36
N LEU A 441 8.85 -23.38 8.30
CA LEU A 441 7.91 -23.83 7.26
C LEU A 441 8.34 -25.16 6.62
N ARG A 442 9.64 -25.31 6.36
CA ARG A 442 10.23 -26.58 5.88
C ARG A 442 10.02 -27.70 6.90
N SER A 443 10.34 -27.45 8.15
CA SER A 443 10.16 -28.42 9.25
C SER A 443 8.72 -28.89 9.37
N LEU A 444 7.75 -27.96 9.35
CA LEU A 444 6.31 -28.28 9.39
C LEU A 444 5.88 -29.16 8.21
N HIS A 445 6.36 -28.87 7.00
CA HIS A 445 6.08 -29.72 5.83
C HIS A 445 6.67 -31.13 5.98
N GLU A 446 7.90 -31.27 6.50
CA GLU A 446 8.51 -32.59 6.74
C GLU A 446 7.81 -33.39 7.86
N GLU A 447 7.17 -32.73 8.83
CA GLU A 447 6.34 -33.40 9.84
C GLU A 447 5.11 -34.08 9.22
N SER A 448 4.54 -33.53 8.14
CA SER A 448 3.38 -34.13 7.45
C SER A 448 3.66 -35.53 6.90
N LYS A 449 4.94 -35.84 6.61
CA LYS A 449 5.37 -37.17 6.15
C LYS A 449 5.43 -38.19 7.28
N ARG A 450 5.52 -37.75 8.53
CA ARG A 450 5.76 -38.58 9.72
C ARG A 450 4.55 -38.68 10.65
N ARG A 451 3.71 -37.64 10.71
CA ARG A 451 2.64 -37.50 11.69
C ARG A 451 1.33 -37.09 11.04
N ASP A 452 0.25 -37.79 11.41
CA ASP A 452 -1.06 -37.60 10.76
C ASP A 452 -1.67 -36.21 11.00
N ILE A 453 -1.46 -35.60 12.18
CA ILE A 453 -1.97 -34.25 12.45
C ILE A 453 -1.42 -33.22 11.45
N TRP A 454 -0.17 -33.37 11.03
CA TRP A 454 0.49 -32.46 10.10
C TRP A 454 0.10 -32.71 8.64
N LYS A 455 -0.54 -33.85 8.33
CA LYS A 455 -1.18 -34.08 7.02
C LYS A 455 -2.38 -33.13 6.80
N ASN A 456 -2.97 -32.64 7.88
CA ASN A 456 -4.06 -31.66 7.84
C ASN A 456 -3.55 -30.21 7.71
N PHE A 457 -2.24 -29.98 7.64
CA PHE A 457 -1.67 -28.65 7.46
C PHE A 457 -1.07 -28.51 6.06
N ARG A 458 -1.54 -27.53 5.28
CA ARG A 458 -1.14 -27.29 3.90
C ARG A 458 -0.66 -25.86 3.74
N LEU A 459 0.30 -25.63 2.86
CA LEU A 459 0.97 -24.34 2.68
C LEU A 459 1.00 -23.92 1.20
N VAL A 460 0.72 -22.65 0.96
CA VAL A 460 1.00 -21.98 -0.32
C VAL A 460 1.85 -20.75 -0.02
N VAL A 461 3.09 -20.71 -0.52
CA VAL A 461 4.04 -19.63 -0.25
C VAL A 461 4.25 -18.83 -1.54
N VAL A 462 3.93 -17.54 -1.49
CA VAL A 462 4.13 -16.61 -2.59
C VAL A 462 5.29 -15.68 -2.27
N HIS A 463 6.26 -15.64 -3.17
CA HIS A 463 7.40 -14.70 -3.09
C HIS A 463 7.72 -14.14 -4.47
N SER A 464 8.21 -12.92 -4.46
CA SER A 464 8.82 -12.25 -5.59
C SER A 464 10.29 -12.62 -5.65
N THR A 465 10.82 -12.74 -6.86
CA THR A 465 12.24 -13.05 -7.05
C THR A 465 13.15 -11.85 -6.72
N GLU A 466 12.60 -10.63 -6.59
CA GLU A 466 13.36 -9.36 -6.55
C GLU A 466 14.31 -9.23 -5.34
N VAL A 467 13.93 -9.72 -4.16
CA VAL A 467 14.73 -9.60 -2.92
C VAL A 467 15.60 -10.85 -2.77
N TYR A 468 16.74 -10.88 -3.47
CA TYR A 468 17.73 -11.94 -3.30
C TYR A 468 18.46 -11.80 -1.96
N ILE A 469 18.17 -12.72 -1.04
CA ILE A 469 19.02 -13.03 0.11
C ILE A 469 19.40 -14.50 0.02
N PRO A 470 20.71 -14.82 0.05
CA PRO A 470 21.13 -16.21 0.09
C PRO A 470 20.71 -16.83 1.42
N LEU A 471 19.66 -17.66 1.40
CA LEU A 471 19.35 -18.57 2.50
C LEU A 471 20.23 -19.81 2.41
N ASP A 472 20.56 -20.42 3.55
CA ASP A 472 21.21 -21.72 3.58
C ASP A 472 20.34 -22.75 2.84
N VAL A 473 20.95 -23.44 1.87
CA VAL A 473 20.31 -24.46 1.01
C VAL A 473 19.58 -25.51 1.85
N ASN A 474 20.09 -25.82 3.05
CA ASN A 474 19.52 -26.84 3.94
C ASN A 474 18.33 -26.35 4.78
N LYS A 475 18.18 -25.03 4.93
CA LYS A 475 17.12 -24.40 5.72
C LYS A 475 16.00 -23.82 4.85
N SER A 476 16.25 -23.70 3.55
CA SER A 476 15.30 -23.17 2.60
C SER A 476 14.09 -24.12 2.34
N PRO A 477 12.84 -23.65 2.56
CA PRO A 477 11.63 -24.34 2.13
C PRO A 477 11.50 -24.27 0.60
N PHE A 478 12.33 -23.45 -0.07
CA PHE A 478 12.35 -23.30 -1.52
C PHE A 478 12.95 -24.50 -2.28
N ASN A 479 13.32 -25.56 -1.57
CA ASN A 479 13.81 -26.82 -2.14
C ASN A 479 12.83 -28.01 -2.00
N VAL A 480 11.66 -27.81 -1.38
CA VAL A 480 10.63 -28.85 -1.15
C VAL A 480 9.27 -28.41 -1.69
N GLY A 481 8.30 -29.33 -1.83
CA GLY A 481 6.99 -29.03 -2.41
C GLY A 481 7.01 -28.73 -3.92
N LEU A 482 5.86 -28.32 -4.46
CA LEU A 482 5.68 -28.01 -5.88
C LEU A 482 6.17 -26.58 -6.20
N PRO A 483 7.23 -26.39 -7.01
CA PRO A 483 7.60 -25.08 -7.51
C PRO A 483 6.72 -24.66 -8.69
N ILE A 484 6.17 -23.46 -8.62
CA ILE A 484 5.41 -22.81 -9.69
C ILE A 484 6.10 -21.51 -10.06
N GLU A 485 6.55 -21.43 -11.31
CA GLU A 485 7.05 -20.19 -11.91
C GLU A 485 5.99 -19.64 -12.85
N LEU A 486 5.56 -18.39 -12.65
CA LEU A 486 4.54 -17.79 -13.52
C LEU A 486 5.18 -17.17 -14.78
N PRO A 487 4.84 -17.65 -15.98
CA PRO A 487 5.31 -17.07 -17.23
C PRO A 487 4.49 -15.83 -17.62
N GLU A 488 5.01 -15.10 -18.62
CA GLU A 488 4.22 -14.10 -19.33
C GLU A 488 3.05 -14.73 -20.12
N PHE A 489 2.10 -13.90 -20.53
CA PHE A 489 1.04 -14.34 -21.43
C PHE A 489 1.58 -14.61 -22.84
N THR A 490 1.07 -15.69 -23.43
CA THR A 490 1.25 -16.01 -24.84
C THR A 490 0.38 -15.12 -25.73
N PRO A 491 0.68 -14.99 -27.03
CA PRO A 491 -0.18 -14.24 -27.96
C PRO A 491 -1.64 -14.73 -27.96
N LYS A 492 -1.87 -16.04 -27.80
CA LYS A 492 -3.22 -16.62 -27.70
C LYS A 492 -3.97 -16.13 -26.46
N GLN A 493 -3.27 -16.08 -25.32
CA GLN A 493 -3.82 -15.57 -24.06
C GLN A 493 -4.10 -14.06 -24.12
N VAL A 494 -3.25 -13.29 -24.80
CA VAL A 494 -3.48 -11.86 -25.03
C VAL A 494 -4.66 -11.64 -25.97
N GLN A 495 -4.78 -12.42 -27.05
CA GLN A 495 -5.94 -12.38 -27.95
C GLN A 495 -7.24 -12.71 -27.21
N GLU A 496 -7.22 -13.74 -26.36
CA GLU A 496 -8.36 -14.10 -25.53
C GLU A 496 -8.73 -12.95 -24.58
N LEU A 497 -7.74 -12.37 -23.89
CA LEU A 497 -7.96 -11.24 -22.98
C LEU A 497 -8.54 -10.03 -23.70
N ALA A 498 -8.05 -9.71 -24.90
CA ALA A 498 -8.58 -8.64 -25.74
C ALA A 498 -10.08 -8.83 -26.02
N ALA A 499 -10.48 -10.06 -26.37
CA ALA A 499 -11.89 -10.40 -26.58
C ALA A 499 -12.73 -10.21 -25.30
N ARG A 500 -12.17 -10.52 -24.12
CA ARG A 500 -12.85 -10.30 -22.82
C ARG A 500 -13.02 -8.81 -22.48
N TYR A 501 -12.14 -7.94 -22.96
CA TYR A 501 -12.28 -6.48 -22.90
C TYR A 501 -13.20 -5.91 -24.00
N GLY A 502 -13.78 -6.75 -24.87
CA GLY A 502 -14.60 -6.29 -26.00
C GLY A 502 -13.79 -5.67 -27.14
N LEU A 503 -12.47 -5.87 -27.16
CA LEU A 503 -11.58 -5.37 -28.20
C LEU A 503 -11.57 -6.36 -29.37
N ALA A 504 -12.04 -5.93 -30.54
CA ALA A 504 -12.07 -6.73 -31.76
C ALA A 504 -10.68 -6.80 -32.44
N TRP A 505 -9.64 -7.15 -31.67
CA TRP A 505 -8.27 -7.13 -32.16
C TRP A 505 -7.96 -8.30 -33.09
N ASN A 506 -7.17 -8.03 -34.12
CA ASN A 506 -6.57 -9.03 -34.97
C ASN A 506 -5.17 -9.45 -34.47
N SER A 507 -4.54 -10.41 -35.16
CA SER A 507 -3.21 -10.91 -34.81
C SER A 507 -2.13 -9.84 -34.87
N GLU A 508 -2.24 -8.86 -35.78
CA GLU A 508 -1.26 -7.78 -35.92
C GLU A 508 -1.29 -6.83 -34.72
N GLU A 509 -2.47 -6.49 -34.20
CA GLU A 509 -2.63 -5.66 -32.99
C GLU A 509 -2.09 -6.37 -31.75
N VAL A 510 -2.39 -7.67 -31.62
CA VAL A 510 -1.81 -8.50 -30.54
C VAL A 510 -0.29 -8.57 -30.66
N GLU A 511 0.26 -8.77 -31.86
CA GLU A 511 1.71 -8.79 -32.08
C GLU A 511 2.36 -7.44 -31.76
N LYS A 512 1.73 -6.32 -32.11
CA LYS A 512 2.21 -4.98 -31.75
C LYS A 512 2.33 -4.81 -30.24
N LEU A 513 1.28 -5.16 -29.49
CA LEU A 513 1.31 -5.07 -28.02
C LEU A 513 2.32 -6.06 -27.42
N MET A 514 2.37 -7.29 -27.93
CA MET A 514 3.31 -8.32 -27.49
C MET A 514 4.77 -7.90 -27.73
N ASN A 515 5.07 -7.27 -28.87
CA ASN A 515 6.41 -6.76 -29.15
C ASN A 515 6.84 -5.66 -28.18
N LEU A 516 5.90 -4.82 -27.73
CA LEU A 516 6.17 -3.77 -26.76
C LEU A 516 6.35 -4.32 -25.33
N LEU A 517 5.41 -5.15 -24.86
CA LEU A 517 5.27 -5.52 -23.45
C LEU A 517 5.74 -6.94 -23.11
N GLY A 518 6.02 -7.77 -24.12
CA GLY A 518 6.50 -9.14 -23.94
C GLY A 518 5.50 -10.09 -23.28
N GLY A 519 4.21 -9.73 -23.24
CA GLY A 519 3.16 -10.50 -22.56
C GLY A 519 3.09 -10.27 -21.05
N HIS A 520 3.73 -9.23 -20.51
CA HIS A 520 3.71 -8.95 -19.07
C HIS A 520 2.25 -8.77 -18.56
N PRO A 521 1.75 -9.62 -17.65
CA PRO A 521 0.33 -9.69 -17.31
C PRO A 521 -0.30 -8.36 -16.87
N TYR A 522 0.34 -7.64 -15.95
CA TYR A 522 -0.15 -6.33 -15.49
C TYR A 522 -0.12 -5.27 -16.60
N LEU A 523 1.03 -5.06 -17.26
CA LEU A 523 1.16 -4.06 -18.33
C LEU A 523 0.16 -4.32 -19.48
N VAL A 524 -0.02 -5.59 -19.87
CA VAL A 524 -1.00 -5.96 -20.92
C VAL A 524 -2.43 -5.62 -20.47
N ARG A 525 -2.80 -5.96 -19.24
CA ARG A 525 -4.14 -5.63 -18.71
C ARG A 525 -4.35 -4.13 -18.62
N LEU A 526 -3.36 -3.37 -18.17
CA LEU A 526 -3.42 -1.91 -18.06
C LEU A 526 -3.61 -1.27 -19.44
N ALA A 527 -2.85 -1.72 -20.45
CA ALA A 527 -3.02 -1.29 -21.83
C ALA A 527 -4.46 -1.53 -22.32
N MET A 528 -4.96 -2.75 -22.15
CA MET A 528 -6.28 -3.14 -22.64
C MET A 528 -7.41 -2.41 -21.93
N TYR A 529 -7.26 -2.15 -20.63
CA TYR A 529 -8.21 -1.35 -19.86
C TYR A 529 -8.36 0.05 -20.46
N HIS A 530 -7.26 0.81 -20.59
CA HIS A 530 -7.33 2.17 -21.10
C HIS A 530 -7.75 2.25 -22.57
N ILE A 531 -7.37 1.26 -23.39
CA ILE A 531 -7.84 1.18 -24.78
C ILE A 531 -9.35 0.85 -24.83
N ALA A 532 -9.84 -0.04 -23.96
CA ALA A 532 -11.27 -0.36 -23.87
C ALA A 532 -12.10 0.83 -23.35
N CYS A 533 -11.53 1.63 -22.44
CA CYS A 533 -12.13 2.89 -21.99
C CYS A 533 -12.02 4.03 -23.01
N GLN A 534 -11.32 3.82 -24.14
CA GLN A 534 -11.07 4.82 -25.18
C GLN A 534 -10.22 6.01 -24.72
N ASP A 535 -9.45 5.85 -23.63
CA ASP A 535 -8.54 6.88 -23.11
C ASP A 535 -7.32 7.04 -24.02
N VAL A 536 -6.87 5.95 -24.64
CA VAL A 536 -5.68 5.90 -25.49
C VAL A 536 -5.88 4.91 -26.64
N THR A 537 -5.29 5.19 -27.80
CA THR A 537 -5.24 4.23 -28.91
C THR A 537 -4.00 3.34 -28.81
N LEU A 538 -4.03 2.14 -29.43
CA LEU A 538 -2.83 1.28 -29.47
C LEU A 538 -1.62 1.98 -30.12
N ALA A 539 -1.85 2.83 -31.12
CA ALA A 539 -0.79 3.57 -31.79
C ALA A 539 -0.13 4.58 -30.83
N GLN A 540 -0.93 5.40 -30.15
CA GLN A 540 -0.43 6.36 -29.15
C GLN A 540 0.27 5.64 -28.00
N LEU A 541 -0.31 4.54 -27.51
CA LEU A 541 0.30 3.76 -26.44
C LEU A 541 1.69 3.25 -26.83
N VAL A 542 1.88 2.75 -28.06
CA VAL A 542 3.19 2.27 -28.52
C VAL A 542 4.23 3.39 -28.60
N GLU A 543 3.80 4.62 -28.92
CA GLU A 543 4.67 5.78 -29.03
C GLU A 543 5.04 6.37 -27.66
N GLU A 544 4.06 6.54 -26.78
CA GLU A 544 4.21 7.25 -25.50
C GLU A 544 4.62 6.35 -24.33
N ALA A 545 4.38 5.03 -24.42
CA ALA A 545 4.66 4.07 -23.34
C ALA A 545 6.06 4.16 -22.71
N PRO A 546 7.17 4.35 -23.45
CA PRO A 546 8.51 4.42 -22.85
C PRO A 546 8.88 5.82 -22.34
N THR A 547 7.91 6.71 -22.09
CA THR A 547 8.16 8.07 -21.60
C THR A 547 7.71 8.25 -20.15
N GLU A 548 8.17 9.33 -19.49
CA GLU A 548 7.74 9.69 -18.13
C GLU A 548 6.24 10.01 -18.02
N ALA A 549 5.64 10.51 -19.12
CA ALA A 549 4.21 10.81 -19.20
C ALA A 549 3.39 9.61 -19.70
N GLY A 550 4.05 8.54 -20.13
CA GLY A 550 3.41 7.36 -20.66
C GLY A 550 2.67 6.57 -19.59
N LEU A 551 1.74 5.72 -20.03
CA LEU A 551 0.88 4.89 -19.18
C LEU A 551 1.63 4.05 -18.12
N TYR A 552 2.91 3.72 -18.38
CA TYR A 552 3.72 2.89 -17.50
C TYR A 552 4.71 3.68 -16.62
N GLY A 553 4.60 5.01 -16.54
CA GLY A 553 5.54 5.88 -15.83
C GLY A 553 5.85 5.41 -14.41
N ASP A 554 4.83 5.14 -13.58
CA ASP A 554 5.02 4.66 -12.20
C ASP A 554 5.78 3.33 -12.12
N HIS A 555 5.45 2.40 -13.03
CA HIS A 555 6.13 1.11 -13.09
C HIS A 555 7.60 1.26 -13.46
N LEU A 556 7.89 2.11 -14.44
CA LEU A 556 9.23 2.35 -14.97
C LEU A 556 10.09 3.13 -13.97
N ARG A 557 9.57 4.21 -13.37
CA ARG A 557 10.25 5.00 -12.34
C ARG A 557 10.62 4.18 -11.11
N ARG A 558 9.72 3.29 -10.66
CA ARG A 558 10.02 2.37 -9.55
C ARG A 558 11.21 1.46 -9.88
N HIS A 559 11.28 0.94 -11.10
CA HIS A 559 12.42 0.13 -11.52
C HIS A 559 13.69 0.96 -11.66
N LEU A 560 13.60 2.18 -12.19
CA LEU A 560 14.74 3.10 -12.30
C LEU A 560 15.33 3.42 -10.91
N TRP A 561 14.48 3.84 -9.96
CA TRP A 561 14.91 4.08 -8.58
C TRP A 561 15.61 2.84 -8.00
N ASN A 562 15.04 1.65 -8.17
CA ASN A 562 15.68 0.43 -7.68
C ASN A 562 17.06 0.15 -8.32
N LEU A 563 17.26 0.49 -9.59
CA LEU A 563 18.57 0.37 -10.26
C LEU A 563 19.56 1.42 -9.76
N GLU A 564 19.13 2.66 -9.56
CA GLU A 564 19.96 3.76 -9.05
C GLU A 564 20.54 3.50 -7.65
N LYS A 565 19.82 2.71 -6.83
CA LYS A 565 20.33 2.25 -5.52
C LYS A 565 21.56 1.34 -5.62
N TYR A 566 21.76 0.68 -6.76
CA TYR A 566 22.79 -0.35 -6.96
C TYR A 566 23.53 -0.14 -8.28
N PRO A 567 24.65 0.63 -8.28
CA PRO A 567 25.37 0.99 -9.50
C PRO A 567 25.74 -0.20 -10.41
N GLU A 568 26.18 -1.33 -9.84
CA GLU A 568 26.52 -2.53 -10.61
C GLU A 568 25.32 -3.13 -11.38
N LEU A 569 24.10 -3.02 -10.83
CA LEU A 569 22.87 -3.46 -11.52
C LEU A 569 22.46 -2.48 -12.60
N MET A 570 22.68 -1.18 -12.38
CA MET A 570 22.44 -0.14 -13.36
C MET A 570 23.35 -0.32 -14.58
N GLU A 571 24.67 -0.48 -14.37
CA GLU A 571 25.65 -0.74 -15.44
C GLU A 571 25.33 -2.04 -16.22
N ALA A 572 24.94 -3.10 -15.51
CA ALA A 572 24.54 -4.35 -16.15
C ALA A 572 23.26 -4.20 -16.99
N MET A 573 22.30 -3.40 -16.52
CA MET A 573 21.09 -3.10 -17.27
C MET A 573 21.39 -2.22 -18.49
N GLU A 574 22.23 -1.21 -18.33
CA GLU A 574 22.73 -0.33 -19.41
C GLU A 574 23.36 -1.15 -20.54
N ALA A 575 24.32 -2.02 -20.20
CA ALA A 575 24.95 -2.92 -21.17
C ALA A 575 23.91 -3.79 -21.91
N THR A 576 22.88 -4.24 -21.20
CA THR A 576 21.82 -5.10 -21.76
C THR A 576 20.87 -4.35 -22.69
N VAL A 577 20.58 -3.08 -22.43
CA VAL A 577 19.69 -2.27 -23.29
C VAL A 577 20.42 -1.62 -24.47
N ALA A 578 21.71 -1.32 -24.33
CA ALA A 578 22.55 -0.76 -25.40
C ALA A 578 22.84 -1.78 -26.51
N SER A 579 22.93 -3.07 -26.19
CA SER A 579 23.18 -4.14 -27.16
C SER A 579 21.92 -4.59 -27.90
N SER A 580 22.00 -4.77 -29.21
CA SER A 580 20.95 -5.45 -29.99
C SER A 580 20.90 -6.94 -29.70
N GLU A 581 22.06 -7.57 -29.49
CA GLU A 581 22.25 -8.99 -29.21
C GLU A 581 22.22 -9.32 -27.71
N PRO A 582 21.89 -10.56 -27.31
CA PRO A 582 21.96 -10.99 -25.91
C PRO A 582 23.36 -10.80 -25.30
N VAL A 583 23.42 -10.24 -24.09
CA VAL A 583 24.67 -9.89 -23.40
C VAL A 583 24.98 -10.90 -22.30
N ARG A 584 26.23 -11.32 -22.20
CA ARG A 584 26.67 -12.20 -21.10
C ARG A 584 27.06 -11.36 -19.88
N LEU A 585 26.17 -11.33 -18.89
CA LEU A 585 26.42 -10.67 -17.60
C LEU A 585 27.08 -11.63 -16.60
N PRO A 586 27.74 -11.10 -15.55
CA PRO A 586 28.07 -11.87 -14.37
C PRO A 586 26.82 -12.57 -13.81
N SER A 587 26.96 -13.84 -13.40
CA SER A 587 25.83 -14.70 -13.01
C SER A 587 24.92 -14.05 -11.96
N ALA A 588 25.51 -13.43 -10.93
CA ALA A 588 24.77 -12.76 -9.86
C ALA A 588 23.92 -11.58 -10.37
N LEU A 589 24.49 -10.74 -11.25
CA LEU A 589 23.80 -9.57 -11.81
C LEU A 589 22.70 -9.97 -12.79
N GLY A 590 22.99 -10.92 -13.70
CA GLY A 590 22.00 -11.44 -14.64
C GLY A 590 20.82 -12.12 -13.91
N PHE A 591 21.12 -12.91 -12.87
CA PHE A 591 20.10 -13.51 -12.02
C PHE A 591 19.25 -12.45 -11.29
N LYS A 592 19.88 -11.43 -10.70
CA LYS A 592 19.19 -10.36 -9.97
C LYS A 592 18.29 -9.52 -10.89
N LEU A 593 18.78 -9.11 -12.06
CA LEU A 593 17.98 -8.39 -13.05
C LEU A 593 16.81 -9.23 -13.58
N SER A 594 17.03 -10.53 -13.80
CA SER A 594 15.98 -11.46 -14.22
C SER A 594 14.91 -11.57 -13.14
N SER A 595 15.36 -11.65 -11.90
CA SER A 595 14.54 -11.74 -10.71
C SER A 595 13.73 -10.46 -10.43
N MET A 596 14.26 -9.30 -10.81
CA MET A 596 13.54 -8.02 -10.84
C MET A 596 12.54 -7.92 -11.99
N GLY A 597 12.49 -8.91 -12.89
CA GLY A 597 11.63 -8.89 -14.06
C GLY A 597 12.11 -7.96 -15.18
N LEU A 598 13.35 -7.47 -15.14
CA LEU A 598 13.87 -6.52 -16.14
C LEU A 598 14.48 -7.21 -17.37
N VAL A 599 15.08 -8.38 -17.19
CA VAL A 599 15.70 -9.16 -18.27
C VAL A 599 15.13 -10.59 -18.33
N LYS A 600 15.35 -11.25 -19.47
CA LYS A 600 15.17 -12.69 -19.66
C LYS A 600 16.54 -13.36 -19.81
N LEU A 601 16.69 -14.51 -19.19
CA LEU A 601 17.87 -15.36 -19.34
C LEU A 601 17.67 -16.32 -20.51
N GLU A 602 18.64 -16.35 -21.43
CA GLU A 602 18.70 -17.24 -22.59
C GLU A 602 20.03 -17.98 -22.56
N GLY A 603 20.03 -19.17 -21.96
CA GLY A 603 21.28 -19.85 -21.61
C GLY A 603 22.11 -18.99 -20.67
N ASN A 604 23.31 -18.60 -21.11
CA ASN A 604 24.23 -17.75 -20.35
C ASN A 604 24.12 -16.25 -20.67
N TYR A 605 23.14 -15.86 -21.47
CA TYR A 605 22.97 -14.49 -21.96
C TYR A 605 21.69 -13.86 -21.41
N CYS A 606 21.69 -12.53 -21.37
CA CYS A 606 20.60 -11.70 -20.88
C CYS A 606 20.11 -10.81 -22.02
N ARG A 607 18.80 -10.66 -22.14
CA ARG A 607 18.17 -9.65 -23.01
C ARG A 607 17.09 -8.88 -22.24
N PRO A 608 16.77 -7.64 -22.60
CA PRO A 608 15.65 -6.93 -22.00
C PRO A 608 14.37 -7.75 -22.09
N ARG A 609 13.57 -7.79 -21.03
CA ARG A 609 12.38 -8.64 -20.98
C ARG A 609 11.34 -8.26 -22.04
N CYS A 610 11.25 -6.98 -22.34
CA CYS A 610 10.39 -6.42 -23.38
C CYS A 610 11.01 -5.16 -23.98
N ARG A 611 10.47 -4.72 -25.13
CA ARG A 611 10.96 -3.53 -25.84
C ARG A 611 10.73 -2.24 -25.05
N LEU A 612 9.65 -2.17 -24.29
CA LEU A 612 9.37 -1.05 -23.38
C LEU A 612 10.57 -0.74 -22.49
N TYR A 613 11.14 -1.76 -21.84
CA TYR A 613 12.30 -1.59 -20.97
C TYR A 613 13.54 -1.17 -21.77
N ARG A 614 13.78 -1.76 -22.95
CA ARG A 614 14.89 -1.34 -23.81
C ARG A 614 14.80 0.15 -24.16
N GLN A 615 13.63 0.63 -24.53
CA GLN A 615 13.44 2.03 -24.93
C GLN A 615 13.56 2.98 -23.75
N TYR A 616 12.85 2.73 -22.65
CA TYR A 616 12.86 3.60 -21.48
C TYR A 616 14.25 3.69 -20.84
N PHE A 617 14.86 2.54 -20.50
CA PHE A 617 16.17 2.54 -19.85
C PHE A 617 17.29 2.95 -20.81
N GLY A 618 17.16 2.66 -22.10
CA GLY A 618 18.10 3.14 -23.12
C GLY A 618 18.16 4.66 -23.18
N ASP A 619 17.01 5.33 -23.16
CA ASP A 619 16.92 6.80 -23.07
C ASP A 619 17.54 7.30 -21.76
N ARG A 620 17.10 6.77 -20.61
CA ARG A 620 17.55 7.23 -19.29
C ARG A 620 19.04 7.09 -19.06
N PHE A 621 19.66 5.99 -19.51
CA PHE A 621 21.09 5.77 -19.31
C PHE A 621 21.97 6.48 -20.33
N SER A 622 21.43 6.85 -21.49
CA SER A 622 22.17 7.65 -22.49
C SER A 622 22.32 9.14 -22.13
N GLN A 623 21.60 9.62 -21.10
CA GLN A 623 21.61 11.01 -20.64
C GLN A 623 22.51 11.26 -19.41
N ASN A 624 23.08 10.21 -18.83
CA ASN A 624 24.11 10.26 -17.77
C ASN A 624 25.48 9.92 -18.36
#